data_AF-A0A356M5H2-F1
#
_entry.id   AF-A0A356M5H2-F1
#
_cell.length_a   1.000
_cell.length_b   1.000
_cell.length_c   1.000
_cell.angle_alpha   90.00
_cell.angle_beta   90.00
_cell.angle_gamma   90.00
#
_symmetry.space_group_name_H-M   'P 1'
#
loop_
_entity.id
_entity.type
_entity.pdbx_description
1 polymer ?
#
loop_
_entity_poly.entity_id
_entity_poly.type
_entity_poly.pdbx_seq_one_letter_code
_entity_poly.pdbx_strand_id
1 'polypeptide(L)'
;MAKCKNCRRKGFMIETDVNGLCSDCAPYYYLTMPDDLKALDQSLQALKRINNAAAAFGRLEIAHECLGRLRSYAEAGLVRLPAGLPELDNLLQQLDLHWQDS
;
A
#
# COMPACT_ATOMS: atom_id res chain seq x y z
N MET A 1 25.25 -0.21 -14.20
CA MET A 1 24.23 0.85 -14.35
C MET A 1 23.17 0.59 -13.30
N ALA A 2 23.01 1.50 -12.34
CA ALA A 2 22.03 1.32 -11.29
C ALA A 2 20.60 1.43 -11.87
N LYS A 3 19.68 0.66 -11.27
CA LYS A 3 18.27 0.58 -11.66
C LYS A 3 17.43 0.56 -10.39
N CYS A 4 16.49 1.50 -10.28
CA CYS A 4 15.58 1.52 -9.13
C CYS A 4 14.74 0.24 -9.10
N LYS A 5 14.69 -0.44 -7.95
CA LYS A 5 13.89 -1.65 -7.76
C LYS A 5 12.39 -1.37 -7.89
N ASN A 6 11.94 -0.23 -7.39
CA ASN A 6 10.54 0.19 -7.44
C ASN A 6 10.13 0.71 -8.82
N CYS A 7 10.56 1.92 -9.20
CA CYS A 7 10.09 2.58 -10.43
C CYS A 7 10.81 2.14 -11.72
N ARG A 8 11.77 1.21 -11.63
CA ARG A 8 12.53 0.65 -12.77
C ARG A 8 13.34 1.66 -13.60
N ARG A 9 13.41 2.93 -13.21
CA ARG A 9 14.26 3.95 -13.85
C ARG A 9 15.72 3.51 -13.84
N LYS A 10 16.39 3.71 -14.97
CA LYS A 10 17.81 3.41 -15.23
C LYS A 10 18.45 4.58 -15.96
N GLY A 11 19.70 4.87 -15.68
CA GLY A 11 20.40 6.03 -16.27
C GLY A 11 21.85 6.09 -15.81
N PHE A 12 22.68 6.84 -16.53
CA PHE A 12 24.06 7.07 -16.10
C PHE A 12 24.12 7.91 -14.81
N MET A 13 23.17 8.82 -14.63
CA MET A 13 23.02 9.68 -13.45
C MET A 13 22.04 9.13 -12.40
N ILE A 14 21.51 7.91 -12.59
CA ILE A 14 20.62 7.31 -11.59
C ILE A 14 21.49 6.61 -10.56
N GLU A 15 21.51 7.16 -9.35
CA GLU A 15 22.09 6.51 -8.18
C GLU A 15 20.97 5.82 -7.38
N THR A 16 21.29 4.69 -6.76
CA THR A 16 20.37 3.96 -5.89
C THR A 16 20.98 3.77 -4.52
N ASP A 17 20.15 3.83 -3.48
CA ASP A 17 20.55 3.58 -2.10
C ASP A 17 20.83 2.09 -1.82
N VAL A 18 21.07 1.76 -0.53
CA VAL A 18 21.31 0.39 -0.05
C VAL A 18 20.16 -0.57 -0.33
N ASN A 19 18.93 -0.06 -0.46
CA ASN A 19 17.75 -0.85 -0.79
C ASN A 19 17.51 -0.95 -2.30
N GLY A 20 18.30 -0.23 -3.11
CA GLY A 20 18.16 -0.19 -4.56
C GLY A 20 17.09 0.81 -5.01
N LEU A 21 16.81 1.85 -4.24
CA LEU A 21 15.82 2.90 -4.54
C LEU A 21 16.52 4.17 -5.05
N CYS A 22 15.94 4.80 -6.07
CA CYS A 22 16.39 6.12 -6.51
C CYS A 22 15.93 7.22 -5.53
N SER A 23 16.51 8.42 -5.69
CA SER A 23 16.20 9.63 -4.91
C SER A 23 14.70 9.93 -4.76
N ASP A 24 13.90 9.55 -5.74
CA ASP A 24 12.45 9.82 -5.76
C ASP A 24 11.64 8.75 -5.00
N CYS A 25 12.13 7.51 -4.92
CA CYS A 25 11.43 6.40 -4.27
C CYS A 25 11.87 6.20 -2.82
N ALA A 26 13.12 6.54 -2.50
CA ALA A 26 13.68 6.38 -1.16
C ALA A 26 12.90 7.18 -0.08
N PRO A 27 12.49 8.44 -0.28
CA PRO A 27 11.83 9.22 0.78
C PRO A 27 10.53 8.58 1.27
N TYR A 28 9.67 8.15 0.36
CA TYR A 28 8.43 7.46 0.73
C TYR A 28 8.71 6.16 1.50
N TYR A 29 9.68 5.37 1.03
CA TYR A 29 10.06 4.11 1.65
C TYR A 29 10.50 4.28 3.12
N TYR A 30 11.28 5.30 3.43
CA TYR A 30 11.79 5.49 4.78
C TYR A 30 10.87 6.30 5.69
N LEU A 31 10.14 7.27 5.15
CA LEU A 31 9.45 8.28 5.96
C LEU A 31 7.94 8.07 6.06
N THR A 32 7.31 7.47 5.04
CA THR A 32 5.83 7.43 4.94
C THR A 32 5.29 6.01 4.95
N MET A 33 6.02 5.06 4.34
CA MET A 33 5.60 3.66 4.24
C MET A 33 5.25 3.00 5.59
N PRO A 34 6.00 3.21 6.70
CA PRO A 34 5.63 2.62 8.00
C PRO A 34 4.25 3.08 8.49
N ASP A 35 3.91 4.34 8.27
CA ASP A 35 2.62 4.91 8.66
C ASP A 35 1.50 4.39 7.77
N ASP A 36 1.73 4.27 6.46
CA ASP A 36 0.75 3.68 5.53
C ASP A 36 0.48 2.20 5.84
N LEU A 37 1.51 1.43 6.22
CA LEU A 37 1.33 0.04 6.67
C LEU A 37 0.46 -0.04 7.92
N LYS A 38 0.73 0.83 8.89
CA LYS A 38 -0.03 0.92 10.12
C LYS A 38 -1.47 1.35 9.87
N ALA A 39 -1.67 2.35 9.01
CA ALA A 39 -2.99 2.84 8.62
C ALA A 39 -3.80 1.75 7.89
N LEU A 40 -3.16 1.01 6.98
CA LEU A 40 -3.77 -0.13 6.30
C LEU A 40 -4.24 -1.19 7.30
N ASP A 41 -3.37 -1.65 8.20
CA ASP A 41 -3.73 -2.65 9.21
C ASP A 41 -4.86 -2.15 10.11
N GLN A 42 -4.78 -0.91 10.60
CA GLN A 42 -5.82 -0.32 11.43
C GLN A 42 -7.18 -0.22 10.71
N SER A 43 -7.18 0.18 9.44
CA SER A 43 -8.41 0.25 8.64
C SER A 43 -9.01 -1.13 8.42
N LEU A 44 -8.21 -2.15 8.11
CA LEU A 44 -8.68 -3.53 7.97
C LEU A 44 -9.25 -4.09 9.29
N GLN A 45 -8.63 -3.78 10.43
CA GLN A 45 -9.16 -4.20 11.74
C GLN A 45 -10.44 -3.44 12.11
N ALA A 46 -10.54 -2.15 11.76
CA ALA A 46 -11.73 -1.34 12.00
C ALA A 46 -12.94 -1.86 11.19
N LEU A 47 -12.74 -2.20 9.92
CA LEU A 47 -13.79 -2.71 9.03
C LEU A 47 -14.47 -3.98 9.55
N LYS A 48 -13.78 -4.79 10.35
CA LYS A 48 -14.35 -5.98 11.01
C LYS A 48 -15.35 -5.66 12.13
N ARG A 49 -15.38 -4.42 12.63
CA ARG A 49 -16.15 -4.02 13.81
C ARG A 49 -17.13 -2.88 13.54
N ILE A 50 -17.02 -2.22 12.39
CA ILE A 50 -17.91 -1.11 12.02
C ILE A 50 -19.30 -1.67 11.70
N ASN A 51 -20.32 -0.95 12.20
CA ASN A 51 -21.74 -1.24 12.00
C ASN A 51 -22.47 -0.12 11.25
N ASN A 52 -21.75 0.89 10.76
CA ASN A 52 -22.28 2.04 10.05
C ASN A 52 -21.57 2.21 8.70
N ALA A 53 -22.35 2.23 7.62
CA ALA A 53 -21.86 2.33 6.25
C ALA A 53 -20.96 3.56 6.00
N ALA A 54 -21.34 4.74 6.52
CA ALA A 54 -20.54 5.96 6.31
C ALA A 54 -19.13 5.85 6.91
N ALA A 55 -19.02 5.25 8.10
CA ALA A 55 -17.72 5.00 8.72
C ALA A 55 -16.94 3.90 7.99
N ALA A 56 -17.63 2.89 7.45
CA ALA A 56 -17.02 1.82 6.67
C ALA A 56 -16.41 2.37 5.37
N PHE A 57 -17.14 3.18 4.61
CA PHE A 57 -16.65 3.80 3.38
C PHE A 57 -15.39 4.63 3.62
N GLY A 58 -15.37 5.46 4.67
CA GLY A 58 -14.17 6.23 5.01
C GLY A 58 -12.96 5.34 5.34
N ARG A 59 -13.16 4.15 5.93
CA ARG A 59 -12.08 3.19 6.17
C ARG A 59 -11.66 2.44 4.92
N LEU A 60 -12.60 2.12 4.04
CA LEU A 60 -12.31 1.49 2.73
C LEU A 60 -11.47 2.42 1.86
N GLU A 61 -11.81 3.70 1.80
CA GLU A 61 -11.04 4.71 1.05
C GLU A 61 -9.59 4.77 1.55
N ILE A 62 -9.38 4.88 2.87
CA ILE A 62 -8.03 4.87 3.46
C ILE A 62 -7.29 3.57 3.13
N ALA A 63 -7.96 2.41 3.21
CA ALA A 63 -7.33 1.13 2.92
C ALA A 63 -6.89 1.02 1.45
N HIS A 64 -7.74 1.46 0.51
CA HIS A 64 -7.43 1.51 -0.92
C HIS A 64 -6.27 2.45 -1.23
N GLU A 65 -6.27 3.64 -0.65
CA GLU A 65 -5.19 4.61 -0.84
C GLU A 65 -3.84 4.06 -0.34
N CYS A 66 -3.81 3.52 0.88
CA CYS A 66 -2.58 2.95 1.46
C CYS A 66 -2.09 1.77 0.62
N LEU A 67 -2.99 0.84 0.25
CA LEU A 67 -2.64 -0.30 -0.59
C LEU A 67 -2.12 0.13 -1.96
N GLY A 68 -2.74 1.15 -2.57
CA GLY A 68 -2.31 1.72 -3.84
C GLY A 68 -0.88 2.26 -3.79
N ARG A 69 -0.53 3.00 -2.74
CA ARG A 69 0.85 3.50 -2.56
C ARG A 69 1.85 2.37 -2.26
N LEU A 70 1.44 1.36 -1.49
CA LEU A 70 2.29 0.24 -1.09
C LEU A 70 2.50 -0.80 -2.20
N ARG A 71 1.58 -0.93 -3.16
CA ARG A 71 1.56 -1.98 -4.19
C ARG A 71 2.89 -2.13 -4.92
N SER A 72 3.39 -1.06 -5.51
CA SER A 72 4.62 -1.09 -6.31
C SER A 72 5.85 -1.56 -5.50
N TYR A 73 5.91 -1.18 -4.22
CA TYR A 73 6.97 -1.59 -3.32
C TYR A 73 6.81 -3.04 -2.87
N ALA A 74 5.58 -3.51 -2.67
CA ALA A 74 5.30 -4.90 -2.33
C ALA A 74 5.64 -5.84 -3.49
N GLU A 75 5.28 -5.47 -4.73
CA GLU A 75 5.67 -6.18 -5.95
C GLU A 75 7.19 -6.21 -6.17
N ALA A 76 7.88 -5.15 -5.74
CA ALA A 76 9.34 -5.09 -5.74
C ALA A 76 10.00 -5.89 -4.60
N GLY A 77 9.22 -6.51 -3.70
CA GLY A 77 9.72 -7.28 -2.55
C GLY A 77 10.36 -6.40 -1.47
N LEU A 78 10.04 -5.10 -1.44
CA LEU A 78 10.62 -4.13 -0.50
C LEU A 78 9.86 -4.02 0.81
N VAL A 79 8.61 -4.49 0.82
CA VAL A 79 7.72 -4.44 1.98
C VAL A 79 6.89 -5.70 2.07
N ARG A 80 6.60 -6.13 3.30
CA ARG A 80 5.69 -7.25 3.57
C ARG A 80 4.34 -6.70 4.02
N LEU A 81 3.30 -7.05 3.28
CA LEU A 81 1.93 -6.70 3.61
C LEU A 81 1.35 -7.70 4.64
N PRO A 82 0.24 -7.35 5.32
CA PRO A 82 -0.44 -8.25 6.26
C PRO A 82 -0.94 -9.54 5.64
N ALA A 83 -1.30 -9.50 4.35
CA ALA A 83 -1.73 -10.62 3.52
C ALA A 83 -1.18 -10.45 2.10
N GLY A 84 -1.34 -11.45 1.23
CA GLY A 84 -0.89 -11.33 -0.17
C GLY A 84 -1.62 -10.19 -0.89
N LEU A 85 -0.95 -9.52 -1.86
CA LEU A 85 -1.59 -8.47 -2.67
C LEU A 85 -2.94 -8.92 -3.28
N PRO A 86 -3.03 -10.09 -3.94
CA PRO A 86 -4.30 -10.55 -4.50
C PRO A 86 -5.37 -10.81 -3.43
N GLU A 87 -4.97 -11.25 -2.25
CA GLU A 87 -5.89 -11.51 -1.14
C GLU A 87 -6.45 -10.21 -0.59
N LEU A 88 -5.61 -9.19 -0.43
CA LEU A 88 -6.02 -7.86 0.00
C LEU A 88 -6.95 -7.18 -1.02
N ASP A 89 -6.64 -7.30 -2.31
CA ASP A 89 -7.48 -6.76 -3.38
C ASP A 89 -8.88 -7.39 -3.37
N ASN A 90 -8.93 -8.73 -3.29
CA ASN A 90 -10.19 -9.45 -3.21
C ASN A 90 -10.98 -9.09 -1.95
N LEU A 91 -10.29 -8.95 -0.80
CA LEU A 91 -10.92 -8.58 0.46
C LEU A 91 -11.55 -7.19 0.37
N LEU A 92 -10.81 -6.19 -0.12
CA LEU A 92 -11.33 -4.83 -0.24
C LEU A 92 -12.51 -4.77 -1.22
N GLN A 93 -12.41 -5.48 -2.35
CA GLN A 93 -13.51 -5.56 -3.32
C GLN A 93 -14.77 -6.21 -2.72
N GLN A 94 -14.62 -7.29 -1.94
CA GLN A 94 -15.76 -7.91 -1.25
C GLN A 94 -16.40 -6.98 -0.22
N LEU A 95 -15.59 -6.22 0.51
CA LEU A 95 -16.09 -5.25 1.48
C LEU A 95 -16.78 -4.07 0.78
N ASP A 96 -16.24 -3.57 -0.33
CA ASP A 96 -16.90 -2.53 -1.14
C ASP A 96 -18.29 -2.99 -1.58
N LEU A 97 -18.42 -4.20 -2.13
CA LEU A 97 -19.71 -4.76 -2.54
C LEU A 97 -20.67 -4.91 -1.35
N HIS A 98 -20.19 -5.45 -0.23
CA HIS A 98 -21.01 -5.63 0.96
C HIS A 98 -21.62 -4.31 1.46
N TRP A 99 -20.84 -3.24 1.50
CA TRP A 99 -21.30 -1.94 1.99
C TRP A 99 -22.06 -1.13 0.95
N GLN A 100 -21.88 -1.37 -0.35
CA GLN A 100 -22.72 -0.78 -1.40
C GLN A 100 -24.15 -1.34 -1.40
N ASP A 101 -24.32 -2.60 -1.02
CA ASP A 101 -25.63 -3.27 -0.94
C ASP A 101 -26.37 -3.07 0.42
N SER A 102 -25.75 -2.38 1.38
CA SER A 102 -26.25 -2.16 2.75
C SER A 102 -26.87 -0.77 2.95
#